data_AF-A0A263HCR6-F1
#
_entry.id   AF-A0A263HCR6-F1
#
_cell.length_a   1.000
_cell.length_b   1.000
_cell.length_c   1.000
_cell.angle_alpha   90.00
_cell.angle_beta   90.00
_cell.angle_gamma   90.00
#
_symmetry.space_group_name_H-M   'P 1'
#
loop_
_entity.id
_entity.type
_entity.pdbx_description
1 polymer ?
#
loop_
_entity_poly.entity_id
_entity_poly.type
_entity_poly.pdbx_seq_one_letter_code
_entity_poly.pdbx_strand_id
1 'polypeptide(L)'
;MSRSRTYIVYLDEFGHVGPYVNVDHPTHKTHPVFGLGGFVLPIEEVRPFSSFFFNLKQHLFENYDIPQARKKAKEQGETFKLSTWEKKGSKQYSVANLQNYTKHITRQIVL
;
A
#
# COMPACT_ATOMS: atom_id res chain seq x y z
N MET A 1 -22.26 26.91 5.41
CA MET A 1 -21.79 26.09 4.28
C MET A 1 -22.53 24.75 4.33
N SER A 2 -23.31 24.41 3.30
CA SER A 2 -23.94 23.08 3.20
C SER A 2 -22.84 22.06 2.92
N ARG A 3 -22.64 21.09 3.83
CA ARG A 3 -21.78 19.93 3.54
C ARG A 3 -22.41 19.16 2.40
N SER A 4 -21.62 18.89 1.35
CA SER A 4 -22.08 18.00 0.29
C SER A 4 -22.35 16.62 0.91
N ARG A 5 -23.43 15.95 0.49
CA ARG A 5 -23.74 14.57 0.92
C ARG A 5 -23.03 13.52 0.07
N THR A 6 -22.02 13.91 -0.69
CA THR A 6 -21.32 13.01 -1.60
C THR A 6 -20.17 12.33 -0.88
N TYR A 7 -20.15 11.01 -0.98
CA TYR A 7 -19.10 10.17 -0.43
C TYR A 7 -18.43 9.38 -1.55
N ILE A 8 -17.13 9.13 -1.40
CA ILE A 8 -16.38 8.19 -2.22
C ILE A 8 -16.14 6.93 -1.39
N VAL A 9 -16.40 5.78 -2.00
CA VAL A 9 -16.13 4.47 -1.40
C VAL A 9 -14.91 3.87 -2.08
N TYR A 10 -13.93 3.44 -1.29
CA TYR A 10 -12.76 2.70 -1.73
C TYR A 10 -12.94 1.25 -1.31
N LEU A 11 -13.13 0.35 -2.27
CA LEU A 11 -13.30 -1.08 -2.04
C LEU A 11 -12.17 -1.84 -2.73
N ASP A 12 -11.68 -2.89 -2.08
CA ASP A 12 -10.77 -3.88 -2.65
C ASP A 12 -11.32 -5.29 -2.39
N GLU A 13 -10.95 -6.22 -3.24
CA GLU A 13 -11.34 -7.62 -3.15
C GLU A 13 -10.50 -8.33 -2.09
N PHE A 14 -11.16 -9.10 -1.23
CA PHE A 14 -10.47 -10.01 -0.33
C PHE A 14 -11.09 -11.41 -0.39
N GLY A 15 -10.23 -12.41 -0.29
CA GLY A 15 -10.59 -13.82 -0.39
C GLY A 15 -9.43 -14.64 -0.95
N HIS A 16 -9.50 -15.95 -0.78
CA HIS A 16 -8.48 -16.84 -1.32
C HIS A 16 -8.80 -17.22 -2.76
N VAL A 17 -7.81 -17.10 -3.65
CA VAL A 17 -7.93 -17.55 -5.03
C VAL A 17 -7.66 -19.06 -5.07
N GLY A 18 -8.69 -19.85 -5.30
CA GLY A 18 -8.59 -21.29 -5.45
C GLY A 18 -9.83 -22.03 -4.94
N PRO A 19 -10.03 -23.28 -5.35
CA PRO A 19 -11.15 -24.07 -4.87
C PRO A 19 -11.00 -24.33 -3.36
N TYR A 20 -12.12 -24.30 -2.66
CA TYR A 20 -12.23 -24.82 -1.30
C TYR A 20 -12.76 -26.25 -1.37
N VAL A 21 -12.04 -27.19 -0.75
CA VAL A 21 -12.44 -28.61 -0.68
C VAL A 21 -13.02 -28.91 0.70
N ASN A 22 -12.21 -28.77 1.75
CA ASN A 22 -12.62 -28.85 3.16
C ASN A 22 -11.51 -28.23 4.04
N VAL A 23 -11.78 -28.04 5.33
CA VAL A 23 -10.84 -27.40 6.28
C VAL A 23 -9.53 -28.18 6.51
N ASP A 24 -9.54 -29.50 6.28
CA ASP A 24 -8.39 -30.37 6.52
C ASP A 24 -7.54 -30.63 5.25
N HIS A 25 -7.98 -30.13 4.09
CA HIS A 25 -7.28 -30.39 2.83
C HIS A 25 -5.90 -29.72 2.82
N PRO A 26 -4.82 -30.43 2.43
CA PRO A 26 -3.45 -29.91 2.55
C PRO A 26 -3.22 -28.58 1.81
N THR A 27 -3.90 -28.37 0.67
CA THR A 27 -3.69 -27.21 -0.21
C THR A 27 -4.96 -26.37 -0.44
N HIS A 28 -6.15 -26.88 -0.10
CA HIS A 28 -7.45 -26.29 -0.48
C HIS A 28 -8.37 -26.10 0.72
N LYS A 29 -7.77 -25.61 1.81
CA LYS A 29 -8.42 -25.41 3.11
C LYS A 29 -8.74 -23.97 3.47
N THR A 30 -8.35 -23.02 2.63
CA THR A 30 -8.66 -21.62 2.89
C THR A 30 -10.15 -21.37 2.63
N HIS A 31 -10.82 -20.77 3.61
CA HIS A 31 -12.26 -20.52 3.54
C HIS A 31 -12.63 -19.77 2.25
N PRO A 32 -13.69 -20.18 1.52
CA PRO A 32 -14.06 -19.59 0.23
C PRO A 32 -14.76 -18.23 0.37
N VAL A 33 -14.63 -17.57 1.53
CA VAL A 33 -15.25 -16.25 1.71
C VAL A 33 -14.52 -15.28 0.81
N PHE A 34 -15.31 -14.71 -0.10
CA PHE A 34 -14.91 -13.65 -0.98
C PHE A 34 -15.81 -12.44 -0.70
N GLY A 35 -15.23 -11.26 -0.62
CA GLY A 35 -15.95 -10.04 -0.30
C GLY A 35 -15.21 -8.79 -0.71
N LEU A 36 -15.88 -7.65 -0.53
CA LEU A 36 -15.30 -6.33 -0.72
C LEU A 36 -15.04 -5.70 0.64
N GLY A 37 -13.78 -5.34 0.88
CA GLY A 37 -13.33 -4.66 2.09
C GLY A 37 -12.88 -3.25 1.74
N GLY A 38 -13.13 -2.28 2.61
CA GLY A 38 -12.84 -0.90 2.26
C GLY A 38 -13.30 0.14 3.26
N PHE A 39 -13.28 1.40 2.83
CA PHE A 39 -13.69 2.54 3.65
C PHE A 39 -14.41 3.60 2.81
N VAL A 40 -15.14 4.47 3.50
CA VAL A 40 -15.94 5.55 2.91
C VAL A 40 -15.38 6.89 3.38
N LEU A 41 -15.18 7.83 2.46
CA LEU A 41 -14.77 9.20 2.76
C LEU A 41 -15.76 10.23 2.21
N PRO A 42 -16.07 11.31 2.96
CA PRO A 42 -16.69 12.48 2.38
C PRO A 42 -15.84 13.04 1.23
N ILE A 43 -16.47 13.57 0.18
CA ILE A 43 -15.76 14.09 -1.00
C ILE A 43 -14.75 15.19 -0.66
N GLU A 44 -15.04 16.00 0.36
CA GLU A 44 -14.16 17.06 0.84
C GLU A 44 -12.85 16.53 1.45
N GLU A 45 -12.87 15.33 2.03
CA GLU A 45 -11.71 14.70 2.68
C GLU A 45 -10.84 13.92 1.71
N VAL A 46 -11.33 13.61 0.51
CA VAL A 46 -10.61 12.80 -0.48
C VAL A 46 -9.26 13.42 -0.86
N ARG A 47 -9.23 14.73 -1.13
CA ARG A 47 -7.98 15.42 -1.51
C ARG A 47 -6.99 15.51 -0.33
N PRO A 48 -7.37 16.04 0.86
CA PRO A 48 -6.50 16.02 2.04
C PRO A 48 -5.96 14.64 2.38
N PHE A 49 -6.81 13.62 2.36
CA PHE A 49 -6.43 12.24 2.62
C PHE A 49 -5.40 11.72 1.60
N SER A 50 -5.65 11.93 0.31
CA SER A 50 -4.72 11.52 -0.75
C SER A 50 -3.37 12.22 -0.63
N SER A 51 -3.37 13.54 -0.35
CA SER A 51 -2.15 14.31 -0.14
C SER A 51 -1.37 13.85 1.09
N PHE A 52 -2.06 13.56 2.20
CA PHE A 52 -1.44 13.02 3.41
C PHE A 52 -0.70 11.72 3.12
N PHE A 53 -1.35 10.75 2.47
CA PHE A 53 -0.72 9.46 2.14
C PHE A 53 0.39 9.59 1.11
N PHE A 54 0.25 10.51 0.14
CA PHE A 54 1.32 10.80 -0.80
C PHE A 54 2.57 11.29 -0.05
N ASN A 55 2.45 12.33 0.79
CA ASN A 55 3.56 12.85 1.59
C ASN A 55 4.14 11.79 2.53
N LEU A 56 3.29 11.03 3.22
CA LEU A 56 3.72 9.95 4.11
C LEU A 56 4.57 8.91 3.37
N LYS A 57 4.15 8.49 2.17
CA LYS A 57 4.92 7.55 1.34
C LYS A 57 6.24 8.16 0.89
N GLN A 58 6.25 9.42 0.46
CA GLN A 58 7.50 10.08 0.07
C GLN A 58 8.51 10.05 1.19
N HIS A 59 8.11 10.48 2.38
CA HIS A 59 8.98 10.52 3.55
C HIS A 59 9.44 9.13 3.99
N LEU A 60 8.55 8.14 3.98
CA LEU A 60 8.93 6.78 4.37
C LEU A 60 10.00 6.19 3.43
N PHE A 61 9.94 6.52 2.14
CA PHE A 61 10.76 5.90 1.11
C PHE A 61 11.91 6.79 0.60
N GLU A 62 12.06 8.00 1.14
CA GLU A 62 13.03 9.00 0.68
C GLU A 62 14.48 8.51 0.78
N ASN A 63 14.79 7.75 1.83
CA ASN A 63 16.18 7.42 2.19
C ASN A 63 16.74 6.21 1.45
N TYR A 64 15.90 5.37 0.85
CA TYR A 64 16.36 4.13 0.22
C TYR A 64 15.58 3.79 -1.05
N ASP A 65 14.29 3.51 -0.95
CA ASP A 65 13.51 2.99 -2.08
C ASP A 65 13.38 3.98 -3.24
N ILE A 66 13.13 5.26 -2.97
CA ILE A 66 13.02 6.29 -4.02
C ILE A 66 14.36 6.51 -4.75
N PRO A 67 15.51 6.68 -4.06
CA PRO A 67 16.83 6.74 -4.71
C PRO A 67 17.12 5.52 -5.60
N GLN A 68 16.82 4.30 -5.11
CA GLN A 68 17.03 3.08 -5.88
C GLN A 68 16.14 3.02 -7.12
N ALA A 69 14.87 3.40 -6.99
CA ALA A 69 13.94 3.45 -8.12
C ALA A 69 14.36 4.49 -9.17
N ARG A 70 14.85 5.66 -8.74
CA ARG A 70 15.41 6.68 -9.64
C ARG A 70 16.63 6.18 -10.40
N LYS A 71 17.55 5.51 -9.70
CA LYS A 71 18.75 4.93 -10.32
C LYS A 71 18.36 3.91 -11.39
N LYS A 72 17.44 3.00 -11.07
CA LYS A 72 16.96 1.99 -12.01
C LYS A 72 16.28 2.59 -13.23
N ALA A 73 15.41 3.59 -13.05
CA ALA A 73 14.78 4.29 -14.17
C ALA A 73 15.82 4.95 -15.09
N LYS A 74 16.85 5.58 -14.51
CA LYS A 74 17.95 6.18 -15.26
C LYS A 74 18.75 5.14 -16.06
N GLU A 75 19.05 3.99 -15.48
CA GLU A 75 19.71 2.87 -16.16
C GLU A 75 18.88 2.32 -17.34
N GLN A 76 17.56 2.40 -17.23
CA GLN A 76 16.61 1.98 -18.28
C GLN A 76 16.29 3.09 -19.30
N GLY A 77 16.86 4.29 -19.15
CA GLY A 77 16.56 5.44 -20.00
C GLY A 77 15.17 6.06 -19.76
N GLU A 78 14.53 5.75 -18.64
CA GLU A 78 13.18 6.20 -18.29
C GLU A 78 13.21 7.41 -17.34
N THR A 79 12.17 8.25 -17.44
CA THR A 79 11.97 9.35 -16.48
C THR A 79 11.21 8.85 -15.26
N PHE A 80 11.87 8.89 -14.08
CA PHE A 80 11.23 8.54 -12.82
C PHE A 80 10.13 9.55 -12.44
N LYS A 81 8.90 9.05 -12.21
CA LYS A 81 7.76 9.84 -11.74
C LYS A 81 7.23 9.27 -10.43
N LEU A 82 7.26 10.08 -9.38
CA LEU A 82 6.88 9.65 -8.03
C LEU A 82 5.38 9.42 -7.87
N SER A 83 4.54 10.14 -8.61
CA SER A 83 3.08 9.99 -8.61
C SER A 83 2.60 8.66 -9.19
N THR A 84 3.41 8.02 -10.05
CA THR A 84 3.09 6.74 -10.69
C THR A 84 3.92 5.60 -10.14
N TRP A 85 4.87 5.88 -9.25
CA TRP A 85 5.71 4.86 -8.66
C TRP A 85 4.95 4.14 -7.55
N GLU A 86 4.76 2.84 -7.74
CA GLU A 86 4.09 1.98 -6.78
C GLU A 86 5.08 0.98 -6.17
N LYS A 87 5.08 0.90 -4.84
CA LYS A 87 5.74 -0.16 -4.09
C LYS A 87 4.69 -1.00 -3.39
N LYS A 88 4.67 -2.30 -3.68
CA LYS A 88 3.74 -3.24 -3.06
C LYS A 88 4.09 -3.43 -1.57
N GLY A 89 3.18 -3.04 -0.68
CA GLY A 89 3.40 -3.06 0.78
C GLY A 89 3.71 -4.45 1.35
N SER A 90 3.15 -5.52 0.78
CA SER A 90 3.45 -6.91 1.20
C SER A 90 4.91 -7.32 0.99
N LYS A 91 5.63 -6.66 0.08
CA LYS A 91 7.08 -6.85 -0.08
C LYS A 91 7.88 -6.04 0.95
N GLN A 92 7.34 -4.96 1.52
CA GLN A 92 8.08 -4.10 2.44
C GLN A 92 7.94 -4.55 3.89
N TYR A 93 6.73 -4.90 4.32
CA TYR A 93 6.41 -5.22 5.71
C TYR A 93 6.41 -6.72 6.02
N SER A 94 7.14 -7.52 5.23
CA SER A 94 7.38 -8.91 5.61
C SER A 94 8.26 -8.96 6.86
N VAL A 95 8.08 -9.99 7.71
CA VAL A 95 8.88 -10.15 8.94
C VAL A 95 10.38 -10.08 8.66
N ALA A 96 10.83 -10.74 7.58
CA ALA A 96 12.23 -10.72 7.16
C ALA A 96 12.73 -9.32 6.77
N ASN A 97 11.91 -8.52 6.08
CA ASN A 97 12.33 -7.17 5.69
C ASN A 97 12.22 -6.18 6.84
N LEU A 98 11.27 -6.39 7.76
CA LEU A 98 11.20 -5.63 9.00
C LEU A 98 12.48 -5.81 9.84
N GLN A 99 13.06 -7.01 9.88
CA GLN A 99 14.31 -7.28 10.61
C GLN A 99 15.56 -6.69 9.93
N ASN A 100 15.64 -6.76 8.60
CA ASN A 100 16.85 -6.36 7.87
C ASN A 100 16.89 -4.87 7.53
N TYR A 101 15.72 -4.22 7.41
CA TYR A 101 15.61 -2.85 6.92
C TYR A 101 14.91 -1.92 7.91
N THR A 102 14.80 -2.29 9.19
CA THR A 102 14.13 -1.48 10.24
C THR A 102 14.54 -0.01 10.17
N LYS A 103 15.85 0.25 10.14
CA LYS A 103 16.44 1.59 10.06
C LYS A 103 16.02 2.44 8.85
N HIS A 104 15.51 1.80 7.79
CA HIS A 104 15.05 2.45 6.56
C HIS A 104 13.51 2.54 6.47
N ILE A 105 12.78 1.90 7.39
CA ILE A 105 11.31 1.81 7.38
C ILE A 105 10.66 2.33 8.67
N THR A 106 11.43 2.63 9.71
CA THR A 106 10.97 3.33 10.92
C THR A 106 11.60 4.70 10.99
N ARG A 107 10.80 5.70 11.37
CA ARG A 107 11.29 7.04 11.68
C ARG A 107 12.18 6.97 12.92
N GLN A 108 13.43 7.40 12.83
CA GLN A 108 14.16 7.82 14.03
C GLN A 108 13.51 9.11 14.51
N ILE A 109 12.59 9.02 15.47
CA ILE A 109 12.20 10.18 16.25
C ILE A 109 13.38 10.44 17.18
N VAL A 110 14.22 11.40 16.83
CA VAL A 110 15.17 11.98 17.78
C VAL A 110 14.31 12.83 18.72
N LEU A 111 14.20 12.40 19.98
CA LEU A 111 13.60 13.18 21.07
C LEU A 111 14.57 14.26 21.53
#